data_AF-A0A669B1M5-F1
#
_entry.id   AF-A0A669B1M5-F1
#
_cell.length_a   1.000
_cell.length_b   1.000
_cell.length_c   1.000
_cell.angle_alpha   90.00
_cell.angle_beta   90.00
_cell.angle_gamma   90.00
#
_symmetry.space_group_name_H-M   'P 1'
#
loop_
_entity.id
_entity.type
_entity.pdbx_description
1 polymer ?
#
loop_
_entity_poly.entity_id
_entity_poly.type
_entity_poly.pdbx_seq_one_letter_code
_entity_poly.pdbx_strand_id
1 'polypeptide(L)'
;TSCVDEALLGLVRASGGLSLLRGHRVVLRSDLENLKGKVALLSGGGSGHEPSHAGYIGAGMLSAAVAGGVFASPPPGSILAAILSLHNAGASGVLLIVKNYTGDRLNFGLAAEQARNQGVAVDMVIVAEDCAFDQPSKAGRRGLCGTVFIHKLAGALAEEGCSLAQIVSKVTEILKGIGTLGVSLSPCSVPGCLPSFDLPPGDMELGLGIHGEPGIKRSKVASADEVVKTMIDHMTNPSSQSHLPLKSGDSVVVCVNNLGALSCLEMAVVTRSAILCLESLGVVVARVMSGLFMTSLEMAGVSLTLMRADKETLRLIDAKTTAPAWPNLSSVCLSGRSYITEPLTTSKRPVMHKALEKICSTLLEKQEELNSLDRASGDGDCGNTHAQAAKAIQEWLHGHVVPGCPGQLLLVLAGLVQEKMGGSSGALYSLFLTAAAGHVTEGRSDAVAWANGLGNFFIRFFYITFLLLWSPQKAASGAEATRDLKARAGRASYISPNLLSLPDPGAVAVATILKAILEVLEGQK
;
A
#
# COMPACT_ATOMS: atom_id res chain seq x y z
N THR A 1 -18.21 -31.82 0.52
CA THR A 1 -17.73 -32.28 -0.80
C THR A 1 -18.31 -31.47 -1.96
N SER A 2 -19.50 -30.86 -1.86
CA SER A 2 -20.11 -30.02 -2.91
C SER A 2 -19.57 -28.59 -3.00
N CYS A 3 -18.89 -28.09 -1.97
CA CYS A 3 -18.42 -26.69 -1.94
C CYS A 3 -17.52 -26.31 -3.14
N VAL A 4 -16.69 -27.24 -3.63
CA VAL A 4 -15.88 -27.01 -4.83
C VAL A 4 -16.77 -26.84 -6.07
N ASP A 5 -17.80 -27.69 -6.22
CA ASP A 5 -18.72 -27.62 -7.36
C ASP A 5 -19.52 -26.31 -7.35
N GLU A 6 -19.98 -25.89 -6.16
CA GLU A 6 -20.67 -24.63 -5.94
C GLU A 6 -19.76 -23.41 -6.21
N ALA A 7 -18.49 -23.46 -5.77
CA ALA A 7 -17.51 -22.41 -6.00
C ALA A 7 -17.17 -22.26 -7.50
N LEU A 8 -16.96 -23.37 -8.22
CA LEU A 8 -16.73 -23.35 -9.67
C LEU A 8 -17.95 -22.81 -10.42
N LEU A 9 -19.16 -23.21 -10.01
CA LEU A 9 -20.38 -22.66 -10.59
C LEU A 9 -20.50 -21.15 -10.35
N GLY A 10 -20.18 -20.68 -9.14
CA GLY A 10 -20.12 -19.25 -8.82
C GLY A 10 -19.15 -18.49 -9.72
N LEU A 11 -17.92 -19.01 -9.88
CA LEU A 11 -16.90 -18.43 -10.75
C LEU A 11 -17.37 -18.32 -12.21
N VAL A 12 -17.90 -19.42 -12.76
CA VAL A 12 -18.37 -19.46 -14.15
C VAL A 12 -19.57 -18.53 -14.35
N ARG A 13 -20.49 -18.45 -13.39
CA ARG A 13 -21.67 -17.56 -13.47
C ARG A 13 -21.30 -16.08 -13.32
N ALA A 14 -20.19 -15.78 -12.64
CA ALA A 14 -19.68 -14.42 -12.46
C ALA A 14 -18.81 -13.92 -13.64
N SER A 15 -18.38 -14.80 -14.55
CA SER A 15 -17.48 -14.46 -15.66
C SER A 15 -18.02 -14.93 -17.01
N GLY A 16 -18.31 -13.98 -17.92
CA GLY A 16 -18.86 -14.29 -19.24
C GLY A 16 -17.91 -15.04 -20.19
N GLY A 17 -16.62 -15.15 -19.84
CA GLY A 17 -15.59 -15.82 -20.65
C GLY A 17 -15.29 -17.27 -20.26
N LEU A 18 -16.06 -17.86 -19.34
CA LEU A 18 -15.80 -19.19 -18.76
C LEU A 18 -16.97 -20.14 -19.00
N SER A 19 -16.67 -21.44 -19.04
CA SER A 19 -17.65 -22.52 -19.13
C SER A 19 -17.27 -23.72 -18.25
N LEU A 20 -18.27 -24.46 -17.76
CA LEU A 20 -18.06 -25.67 -16.95
C LEU A 20 -18.27 -26.91 -17.81
N LEU A 21 -17.32 -27.84 -17.80
CA LEU A 21 -17.45 -29.10 -18.49
C LEU A 21 -18.41 -30.02 -17.73
N ARG A 22 -19.51 -30.42 -18.37
CA ARG A 22 -20.53 -31.27 -17.74
C ARG A 22 -19.91 -32.57 -17.23
N GLY A 23 -20.20 -32.91 -15.98
CA GLY A 23 -19.74 -34.16 -15.33
C GLY A 23 -18.31 -34.09 -14.78
N HIS A 24 -17.61 -32.97 -14.93
CA HIS A 24 -16.23 -32.80 -14.49
C HIS A 24 -16.04 -31.48 -13.75
N ARG A 25 -15.14 -31.45 -12.78
CA ARG A 25 -14.65 -30.22 -12.12
C ARG A 25 -13.62 -29.52 -13.01
N VAL A 26 -14.02 -29.18 -14.22
CA VAL A 26 -13.17 -28.58 -15.25
C VAL A 26 -13.82 -27.30 -15.72
N VAL A 27 -13.08 -26.20 -15.57
CA VAL A 27 -13.46 -24.91 -16.15
C VAL A 27 -12.63 -24.69 -17.40
N LEU A 28 -13.27 -24.24 -18.47
CA LEU A 28 -12.69 -23.94 -19.77
C LEU A 28 -12.98 -22.48 -20.12
N ARG A 29 -12.17 -21.89 -21.00
CA ARG A 29 -12.59 -20.66 -21.68
C ARG A 29 -13.84 -20.93 -22.52
N SER A 30 -14.73 -19.96 -22.67
CA SER A 30 -15.97 -20.12 -23.44
C SER A 30 -15.75 -20.06 -24.96
N ASP A 31 -14.64 -19.46 -25.40
CA ASP A 31 -14.26 -19.22 -26.80
C ASP A 31 -13.23 -20.25 -27.30
N LEU A 32 -13.50 -21.55 -27.10
CA LEU A 32 -12.57 -22.63 -27.42
C LEU A 32 -12.14 -22.65 -28.90
N GLU A 33 -12.97 -22.17 -29.82
CA GLU A 33 -12.66 -22.02 -31.23
C GLU A 33 -11.43 -21.14 -31.51
N ASN A 34 -11.13 -20.19 -30.62
CA ASN A 34 -9.95 -19.32 -30.72
C ASN A 34 -8.64 -20.04 -30.40
N LEU A 35 -8.69 -21.30 -29.95
CA LEU A 35 -7.53 -22.15 -29.74
C LEU A 35 -7.06 -22.83 -31.03
N LYS A 36 -7.82 -22.74 -32.12
CA LYS A 36 -7.50 -23.46 -33.37
C LYS A 36 -6.10 -23.13 -33.85
N GLY A 37 -5.25 -24.16 -33.98
CA GLY A 37 -3.86 -24.05 -34.42
C GLY A 37 -2.87 -23.56 -33.35
N LYS A 38 -3.35 -23.14 -32.16
CA LYS A 38 -2.51 -22.72 -31.03
C LYS A 38 -2.35 -23.85 -30.01
N VAL A 39 -1.30 -23.77 -29.20
CA VAL A 39 -1.13 -24.66 -28.05
C VAL A 39 -2.12 -24.26 -26.96
N ALA A 40 -2.89 -25.22 -26.47
CA ALA A 40 -3.75 -25.02 -25.31
C ALA A 40 -2.99 -25.26 -24.01
N LEU A 41 -3.31 -24.49 -22.98
CA LEU A 41 -2.68 -24.59 -21.67
C LEU A 41 -3.65 -25.13 -20.64
N LEU A 42 -3.25 -26.18 -19.93
CA LEU A 42 -4.04 -26.83 -18.89
C LEU A 42 -3.24 -26.84 -17.59
N SER A 43 -3.87 -26.42 -16.50
CA SER A 43 -3.31 -26.54 -15.14
C SER A 43 -4.38 -27.05 -14.18
N GLY A 44 -4.04 -27.19 -12.91
CA GLY A 44 -4.98 -27.64 -11.90
C GLY A 44 -4.31 -28.13 -10.62
N GLY A 45 -5.10 -28.87 -9.85
CA GLY A 45 -4.71 -29.45 -8.56
C GLY A 45 -5.86 -29.46 -7.57
N GLY A 46 -5.53 -29.63 -6.29
CA GLY A 46 -6.50 -29.45 -5.21
C GLY A 46 -7.09 -28.04 -5.21
N SER A 47 -8.36 -27.93 -4.79
CA SER A 47 -9.03 -26.66 -4.52
C SER A 47 -8.56 -26.05 -3.20
N GLY A 48 -8.88 -24.77 -2.97
CA GLY A 48 -8.45 -24.03 -1.78
C GLY A 48 -7.25 -23.11 -2.02
N HIS A 49 -6.92 -22.87 -3.29
CA HIS A 49 -5.85 -21.96 -3.70
C HIS A 49 -6.35 -20.81 -4.58
N GLU A 50 -7.68 -20.61 -4.60
CA GLU A 50 -8.33 -19.61 -5.45
C GLU A 50 -7.69 -18.22 -5.25
N PRO A 51 -7.40 -17.48 -6.34
CA PRO A 51 -7.90 -17.69 -7.71
C PRO A 51 -7.17 -18.76 -8.52
N SER A 52 -6.09 -19.37 -8.02
CA SER A 52 -5.43 -20.47 -8.72
C SER A 52 -6.34 -21.71 -8.77
N HIS A 53 -6.62 -22.32 -9.92
CA HIS A 53 -6.12 -21.99 -11.27
C HIS A 53 -7.19 -21.38 -12.17
N ALA A 54 -8.47 -21.56 -11.84
CA ALA A 54 -9.58 -21.21 -12.74
C ALA A 54 -9.73 -19.69 -12.96
N GLY A 55 -9.27 -18.85 -12.03
CA GLY A 55 -9.20 -17.40 -12.22
C GLY A 55 -8.18 -16.95 -13.27
N TYR A 56 -7.28 -17.86 -13.69
CA TYR A 56 -6.26 -17.60 -14.72
C TYR A 56 -6.64 -18.10 -16.12
N ILE A 57 -7.89 -18.51 -16.33
CA ILE A 57 -8.40 -18.93 -17.63
C ILE A 57 -8.78 -17.69 -18.45
N GLY A 58 -8.22 -17.58 -19.64
CA GLY A 58 -8.47 -16.49 -20.58
C GLY A 58 -7.39 -16.40 -21.66
N ALA A 59 -7.67 -15.71 -22.77
CA ALA A 59 -6.69 -15.38 -23.82
C ALA A 59 -5.41 -14.81 -23.19
N GLY A 60 -4.24 -15.33 -23.59
CA GLY A 60 -2.94 -14.94 -23.01
C GLY A 60 -2.57 -15.60 -21.67
N MET A 61 -3.37 -16.53 -21.16
CA MET A 61 -3.09 -17.40 -20.00
C MET A 61 -3.69 -18.81 -20.21
N LEU A 62 -4.33 -19.42 -19.20
CA LEU A 62 -4.84 -20.80 -19.29
C LEU A 62 -6.00 -20.94 -20.27
N SER A 63 -6.08 -22.10 -20.91
CA SER A 63 -7.23 -22.52 -21.72
C SER A 63 -8.26 -23.28 -20.88
N ALA A 64 -7.80 -24.05 -19.90
CA ALA A 64 -8.65 -24.70 -18.89
C ALA A 64 -7.91 -24.90 -17.56
N ALA A 65 -8.70 -25.17 -16.52
CA ALA A 65 -8.21 -25.62 -15.22
C ALA A 65 -9.03 -26.80 -14.69
N VAL A 66 -8.37 -27.77 -14.07
CA VAL A 66 -8.98 -28.94 -13.44
C VAL A 66 -8.89 -28.83 -11.93
N ALA A 67 -10.01 -28.89 -11.23
CA ALA A 67 -10.08 -28.81 -9.78
C ALA A 67 -10.36 -30.19 -9.16
N GLY A 68 -9.63 -30.54 -8.12
CA GLY A 68 -9.85 -31.74 -7.34
C GLY A 68 -10.77 -31.52 -6.14
N GLY A 69 -10.53 -32.25 -5.05
CA GLY A 69 -11.09 -31.90 -3.74
C GLY A 69 -10.28 -30.75 -3.11
N VAL A 70 -10.73 -30.23 -1.97
CA VAL A 70 -9.91 -29.26 -1.21
C VAL A 70 -8.60 -29.95 -0.81
N PHE A 71 -7.47 -29.37 -1.24
CA PHE A 71 -6.10 -29.90 -1.09
C PHE A 71 -5.87 -31.34 -1.60
N ALA A 72 -6.74 -31.84 -2.48
CA ALA A 72 -6.63 -33.17 -3.07
C ALA A 72 -6.57 -33.09 -4.59
N SER A 73 -5.55 -33.69 -5.19
CA SER A 73 -5.33 -33.71 -6.64
C SER A 73 -6.56 -34.21 -7.43
N PRO A 74 -6.87 -33.64 -8.62
CA PRO A 74 -8.01 -34.06 -9.41
C PRO A 74 -7.84 -35.48 -9.95
N PRO A 75 -8.95 -36.21 -10.18
CA PRO A 75 -8.89 -37.55 -10.75
C PRO A 75 -8.41 -37.51 -12.21
N PRO A 76 -7.58 -38.48 -12.65
CA PRO A 76 -7.03 -38.55 -14.00
C PRO A 76 -8.08 -38.45 -15.11
N GLY A 77 -9.25 -39.06 -14.91
CA GLY A 77 -10.35 -39.00 -15.89
C GLY A 77 -10.87 -37.59 -16.17
N SER A 78 -10.89 -36.70 -15.18
CA SER A 78 -11.29 -35.30 -15.40
C SER A 78 -10.19 -34.50 -16.11
N ILE A 79 -8.93 -34.82 -15.84
CA ILE A 79 -7.78 -34.22 -16.55
C ILE A 79 -7.79 -34.65 -18.02
N LEU A 80 -7.98 -35.94 -18.29
CA LEU A 80 -8.10 -36.48 -19.64
C LEU A 80 -9.27 -35.83 -20.39
N ALA A 81 -10.44 -35.70 -19.75
CA ALA A 81 -11.60 -35.04 -20.36
C ALA A 81 -11.30 -33.58 -20.75
N ALA A 82 -10.55 -32.84 -19.93
CA ALA A 82 -10.10 -31.49 -20.25
C ALA A 82 -9.14 -31.47 -21.46
N ILE A 83 -8.14 -32.36 -21.48
CA ILE A 83 -7.19 -32.49 -22.60
C ILE A 83 -7.93 -32.76 -23.91
N LEU A 84 -8.83 -33.75 -23.92
CA LEU A 84 -9.60 -34.13 -25.10
C LEU A 84 -10.54 -33.00 -25.55
N SER A 85 -11.15 -32.27 -24.61
CA SER A 85 -12.00 -31.12 -24.95
C SER A 85 -11.21 -30.01 -25.67
N LEU A 86 -9.99 -29.71 -25.18
CA LEU A 86 -9.10 -28.73 -25.81
C LEU A 86 -8.61 -29.20 -27.19
N HIS A 87 -8.24 -30.48 -27.31
CA HIS A 87 -7.82 -31.07 -28.59
C HIS A 87 -8.94 -31.05 -29.63
N ASN A 88 -10.15 -31.47 -29.25
CA ASN A 88 -11.33 -31.48 -30.13
C ASN A 88 -11.75 -30.08 -30.58
N ALA A 89 -11.42 -29.03 -29.81
CA ALA A 89 -11.60 -27.64 -30.21
C ALA A 89 -10.57 -27.15 -31.26
N GLY A 90 -9.58 -27.98 -31.62
CA GLY A 90 -8.59 -27.68 -32.65
C GLY A 90 -7.25 -27.18 -32.12
N ALA A 91 -6.94 -27.34 -30.83
CA ALA A 91 -5.63 -27.03 -30.29
C ALA A 91 -4.54 -27.89 -30.97
N SER A 92 -3.42 -27.28 -31.35
CA SER A 92 -2.30 -27.96 -32.02
C SER A 92 -1.47 -28.85 -31.08
N GLY A 93 -1.67 -28.68 -29.76
CA GLY A 93 -1.13 -29.50 -28.69
C GLY A 93 -1.60 -28.97 -27.34
N VAL A 94 -1.39 -29.73 -26.26
CA VAL A 94 -1.77 -29.34 -24.90
C VAL A 94 -0.56 -29.36 -23.99
N LEU A 95 -0.23 -28.22 -23.37
CA LEU A 95 0.78 -28.14 -22.32
C LEU A 95 0.12 -28.25 -20.95
N LEU A 96 0.55 -29.25 -20.18
CA LEU A 96 0.19 -29.41 -18.78
C LEU A 96 1.18 -28.65 -17.89
N ILE A 97 0.71 -27.65 -17.15
CA ILE A 97 1.49 -26.91 -16.15
C ILE A 97 1.13 -27.48 -14.78
N VAL A 98 2.06 -28.20 -14.14
CA VAL A 98 1.76 -29.03 -12.97
C VAL A 98 2.65 -28.63 -11.80
N LYS A 99 2.04 -28.30 -10.66
CA LYS A 99 2.78 -28.05 -9.41
C LYS A 99 3.46 -29.33 -8.94
N ASN A 100 4.67 -29.26 -8.40
CA ASN A 100 5.42 -30.44 -7.97
C ASN A 100 4.90 -31.02 -6.64
N TYR A 101 3.74 -31.67 -6.72
CA TYR A 101 3.14 -32.50 -5.68
C TYR A 101 2.95 -33.91 -6.22
N THR A 102 3.20 -34.93 -5.41
CA THR A 102 3.16 -36.34 -5.84
C THR A 102 1.83 -36.71 -6.48
N GLY A 103 0.71 -36.34 -5.84
CA GLY A 103 -0.63 -36.60 -6.38
C GLY A 103 -0.85 -35.94 -7.74
N ASP A 104 -0.47 -34.66 -7.87
CA ASP A 104 -0.59 -33.91 -9.14
C ASP A 104 0.26 -34.55 -10.23
N ARG A 105 1.52 -34.89 -9.96
CA ARG A 105 2.42 -35.52 -10.94
C ARG A 105 1.91 -36.86 -11.44
N LEU A 106 1.42 -37.71 -10.54
CA LEU A 106 0.92 -39.04 -10.91
C LEU A 106 -0.38 -38.93 -11.73
N ASN A 107 -1.32 -38.09 -11.27
CA ASN A 107 -2.62 -37.98 -11.94
C ASN A 107 -2.54 -37.29 -13.30
N PHE A 108 -1.80 -36.18 -13.40
CA PHE A 108 -1.58 -35.50 -14.68
C PHE A 108 -0.70 -36.33 -15.62
N GLY A 109 0.32 -37.02 -15.09
CA GLY A 109 1.16 -37.92 -15.89
C GLY A 109 0.36 -39.06 -16.50
N LEU A 110 -0.51 -39.72 -15.71
CA LEU A 110 -1.39 -40.77 -16.22
C LEU A 110 -2.35 -40.25 -17.31
N ALA A 111 -2.96 -39.08 -17.10
CA ALA A 111 -3.84 -38.47 -18.09
C ALA A 111 -3.09 -38.08 -19.38
N ALA A 112 -1.84 -37.59 -19.26
CA ALA A 112 -0.98 -37.28 -20.41
C ALA A 112 -0.69 -38.53 -21.24
N GLU A 113 -0.31 -39.65 -20.61
CA GLU A 113 -0.08 -40.93 -21.30
C GLU A 113 -1.34 -41.45 -21.97
N GLN A 114 -2.50 -41.36 -21.29
CA GLN A 114 -3.78 -41.74 -21.87
C GLN A 114 -4.15 -40.89 -23.09
N ALA A 115 -3.87 -39.58 -23.06
CA ALA A 115 -4.13 -38.68 -24.18
C ALA A 115 -3.17 -38.92 -25.36
N ARG A 116 -1.87 -39.17 -25.08
CA ARG A 116 -0.87 -39.53 -26.10
C ARG A 116 -1.25 -40.83 -26.81
N ASN A 117 -1.77 -41.82 -26.08
CA ASN A 117 -2.30 -43.05 -26.66
C ASN A 117 -3.53 -42.83 -27.57
N GLN A 118 -4.21 -41.68 -27.44
CA GLN A 118 -5.30 -41.26 -28.33
C GLN A 118 -4.81 -40.31 -29.45
N GLY A 119 -3.49 -40.18 -29.65
CA GLY A 119 -2.90 -39.35 -30.70
C GLY A 119 -2.82 -37.86 -30.39
N VAL A 120 -3.10 -37.44 -29.15
CA VAL A 120 -3.01 -36.03 -28.76
C VAL A 120 -1.56 -35.66 -28.45
N ALA A 121 -1.06 -34.58 -29.06
CA ALA A 121 0.22 -33.99 -28.70
C ALA A 121 0.13 -33.33 -27.32
N VAL A 122 0.72 -33.97 -26.31
CA VAL A 122 0.70 -33.48 -24.91
C VAL A 122 2.12 -33.44 -24.37
N ASP A 123 2.46 -32.36 -23.69
CA ASP A 123 3.70 -32.24 -22.91
C ASP A 123 3.41 -31.67 -21.52
N MET A 124 4.35 -31.82 -20.59
CA MET A 124 4.15 -31.48 -19.19
C MET A 124 5.37 -30.77 -18.62
N VAL A 125 5.13 -29.60 -18.01
CA VAL A 125 6.12 -28.83 -17.26
C VAL A 125 5.79 -28.92 -15.78
N ILE A 126 6.79 -29.34 -14.99
CA ILE A 126 6.68 -29.41 -13.53
C ILE A 126 7.24 -28.12 -12.92
N VAL A 127 6.39 -27.41 -12.17
CA VAL A 127 6.78 -26.20 -11.44
C VAL A 127 7.20 -26.57 -10.02
N ALA A 128 8.46 -26.25 -9.69
CA ALA A 128 9.14 -26.70 -8.48
C ALA A 128 10.07 -25.59 -7.94
N GLU A 129 9.51 -24.43 -7.62
CA GLU A 129 10.26 -23.20 -7.34
C GLU A 129 10.35 -22.82 -5.85
N ASP A 130 9.80 -23.63 -4.95
CA ASP A 130 9.92 -23.41 -3.50
C ASP A 130 11.38 -23.50 -3.02
N CYS A 131 11.85 -22.48 -2.29
CA CYS A 131 13.20 -22.35 -1.77
C CYS A 131 13.32 -22.69 -0.27
N ALA A 132 12.27 -23.20 0.37
CA ALA A 132 12.28 -23.47 1.81
C ALA A 132 13.41 -24.43 2.24
N PHE A 133 13.55 -25.59 1.60
CA PHE A 133 14.50 -26.61 2.04
C PHE A 133 15.86 -26.47 1.36
N ASP A 134 16.95 -26.50 2.14
CA ASP A 134 18.33 -26.38 1.64
C ASP A 134 18.69 -27.48 0.63
N GLN A 135 18.19 -28.69 0.85
CA GLN A 135 18.32 -29.80 -0.09
C GLN A 135 16.93 -30.23 -0.54
N PRO A 136 16.69 -30.39 -1.85
CA PRO A 136 15.44 -30.93 -2.35
C PRO A 136 15.17 -32.32 -1.75
N SER A 137 13.92 -32.57 -1.38
CA SER A 137 13.50 -33.92 -1.00
C SER A 137 13.63 -34.89 -2.17
N LYS A 138 13.45 -36.20 -1.94
CA LYS A 138 13.33 -37.18 -3.04
C LYS A 138 12.22 -36.83 -4.04
N ALA A 139 11.17 -36.11 -3.60
CA ALA A 139 10.09 -35.62 -4.45
C ALA A 139 10.44 -34.30 -5.18
N GLY A 140 11.56 -33.66 -4.84
CA GLY A 140 11.96 -32.35 -5.32
C GLY A 140 11.47 -31.20 -4.44
N ARG A 141 11.49 -29.98 -5.01
CA ARG A 141 10.98 -28.74 -4.42
C ARG A 141 9.48 -28.60 -4.68
N ARG A 142 8.69 -28.04 -3.75
CA ARG A 142 7.24 -27.82 -3.97
C ARG A 142 7.01 -26.79 -5.09
N GLY A 143 5.84 -26.87 -5.74
CA GLY A 143 5.38 -25.86 -6.69
C GLY A 143 4.40 -24.90 -6.02
N LEU A 144 4.69 -23.60 -6.00
CA LEU A 144 3.91 -22.59 -5.27
C LEU A 144 3.49 -21.45 -6.21
N CYS A 145 3.45 -20.21 -5.71
CA CYS A 145 2.92 -19.05 -6.43
C CYS A 145 3.68 -18.71 -7.73
N GLY A 146 4.93 -19.16 -7.91
CA GLY A 146 5.66 -19.00 -9.16
C GLY A 146 5.02 -19.72 -10.35
N THR A 147 4.14 -20.70 -10.08
CA THR A 147 3.28 -21.31 -11.12
C THR A 147 2.46 -20.26 -11.87
N VAL A 148 2.01 -19.19 -11.19
CA VAL A 148 1.24 -18.09 -11.79
C VAL A 148 2.04 -17.34 -12.86
N PHE A 149 3.35 -17.18 -12.68
CA PHE A 149 4.22 -16.64 -13.74
C PHE A 149 4.29 -17.57 -14.94
N ILE A 150 4.36 -18.89 -14.73
CA ILE A 150 4.42 -19.85 -15.83
C ILE A 150 3.11 -19.86 -16.63
N HIS A 151 1.96 -19.76 -15.97
CA HIS A 151 0.69 -19.57 -16.68
C HIS A 151 0.74 -18.35 -17.60
N LYS A 152 1.28 -17.23 -17.10
CA LYS A 152 1.34 -15.98 -17.85
C LYS A 152 2.28 -16.05 -19.05
N LEU A 153 3.50 -16.53 -18.82
CA LEU A 153 4.55 -16.59 -19.84
C LEU A 153 4.22 -17.61 -20.92
N ALA A 154 3.75 -18.81 -20.53
CA ALA A 154 3.30 -19.82 -21.47
C ALA A 154 2.11 -19.32 -22.29
N GLY A 155 1.17 -18.62 -21.65
CA GLY A 155 -0.02 -18.07 -22.30
C GLY A 155 0.33 -17.04 -23.37
N ALA A 156 1.24 -16.12 -23.06
CA ALA A 156 1.73 -15.14 -24.04
C ALA A 156 2.42 -15.83 -25.23
N LEU A 157 3.29 -16.81 -24.99
CA LEU A 157 3.95 -17.58 -26.06
C LEU A 157 2.95 -18.38 -26.92
N ALA A 158 1.91 -18.95 -26.30
CA ALA A 158 0.86 -19.66 -26.99
C ALA A 158 0.02 -18.73 -27.89
N GLU A 159 -0.29 -17.51 -27.43
CA GLU A 159 -0.97 -16.50 -28.25
C GLU A 159 -0.11 -16.00 -29.42
N GLU A 160 1.22 -16.00 -29.26
CA GLU A 160 2.19 -15.73 -30.33
C GLU A 160 2.30 -16.88 -31.36
N GLY A 161 1.62 -18.01 -31.13
CA GLY A 161 1.63 -19.16 -32.03
C GLY A 161 2.90 -20.00 -31.93
N CYS A 162 3.65 -19.90 -30.82
CA CYS A 162 4.80 -20.78 -30.59
C CYS A 162 4.36 -22.25 -30.50
N SER A 163 5.19 -23.15 -31.02
CA SER A 163 4.95 -24.59 -30.91
C SER A 163 5.07 -25.10 -29.46
N LEU A 164 4.46 -26.25 -29.18
CA LEU A 164 4.49 -26.89 -27.85
C LEU A 164 5.94 -27.05 -27.32
N ALA A 165 6.85 -27.56 -28.17
CA ALA A 165 8.24 -27.76 -27.82
C ALA A 165 8.98 -26.44 -27.49
N GLN A 166 8.71 -25.37 -28.26
CA GLN A 166 9.30 -24.05 -27.99
C GLN A 166 8.81 -23.48 -26.66
N ILE A 167 7.51 -23.61 -26.36
CA ILE A 167 6.94 -23.15 -25.10
C ILE A 167 7.58 -23.92 -23.94
N VAL A 168 7.60 -25.26 -23.99
CA VAL A 168 8.20 -26.12 -22.96
C VAL A 168 9.66 -25.75 -22.72
N SER A 169 10.46 -25.61 -23.78
CA SER A 169 11.87 -25.23 -23.67
C SER A 169 12.04 -23.87 -22.99
N LYS A 170 11.29 -22.86 -23.42
CA LYS A 170 11.40 -21.49 -22.90
C LYS A 170 10.97 -21.39 -21.44
N VAL A 171 9.84 -21.97 -21.07
CA VAL A 171 9.34 -21.89 -19.68
C VAL A 171 10.18 -22.72 -18.71
N THR A 172 10.73 -23.86 -19.16
CA THR A 172 11.66 -24.67 -18.35
C THR A 172 12.94 -23.91 -18.04
N GLU A 173 13.44 -23.11 -18.98
CA GLU A 173 14.60 -22.25 -18.73
C GLU A 173 14.25 -21.11 -17.76
N ILE A 174 13.12 -20.43 -17.97
CA ILE A 174 12.69 -19.32 -17.10
C ILE A 174 12.45 -19.80 -15.66
N LEU A 175 11.90 -21.00 -15.47
CA LEU A 175 11.68 -21.61 -14.16
C LEU A 175 12.93 -21.64 -13.26
N LYS A 176 14.12 -21.77 -13.84
CA LYS A 176 15.40 -21.76 -13.09
C LYS A 176 15.68 -20.40 -12.43
N GLY A 177 15.08 -19.33 -12.95
CA GLY A 177 15.17 -17.98 -12.43
C GLY A 177 14.00 -17.60 -11.53
N ILE A 178 13.21 -18.56 -11.03
CA ILE A 178 12.10 -18.32 -10.10
C ILE A 178 12.39 -18.96 -8.75
N GLY A 179 12.15 -18.20 -7.68
CA GLY A 179 12.19 -18.68 -6.30
C GLY A 179 10.98 -18.20 -5.52
N THR A 180 10.40 -19.05 -4.68
CA THR A 180 9.32 -18.71 -3.77
C THR A 180 9.68 -19.12 -2.34
N LEU A 181 9.36 -18.28 -1.37
CA LEU A 181 9.36 -18.66 0.04
C LEU A 181 8.13 -18.09 0.75
N GLY A 182 7.51 -18.89 1.62
CA GLY A 182 6.32 -18.52 2.40
C GLY A 182 6.61 -18.31 3.88
N VAL A 183 5.79 -17.52 4.56
CA VAL A 183 5.69 -17.46 6.02
C VAL A 183 4.22 -17.44 6.42
N SER A 184 3.88 -18.20 7.46
CA SER A 184 2.52 -18.29 8.00
C SER A 184 2.47 -17.82 9.45
N LEU A 185 1.37 -17.16 9.81
CA LEU A 185 1.03 -16.66 11.15
C LEU A 185 -0.10 -17.48 11.78
N SER A 186 -0.88 -18.21 10.97
CA SER A 186 -1.93 -19.11 11.43
C SER A 186 -2.15 -20.27 10.45
N PRO A 187 -2.61 -21.44 10.91
CA PRO A 187 -3.08 -22.49 10.01
C PRO A 187 -4.32 -22.06 9.21
N CYS A 188 -4.63 -22.84 8.19
CA CYS A 188 -5.95 -22.87 7.55
C CYS A 188 -6.72 -24.14 7.91
N SER A 189 -8.01 -24.13 7.64
CA SER A 189 -8.95 -25.20 7.97
C SER A 189 -9.63 -25.67 6.69
N VAL A 190 -9.51 -26.95 6.37
CA VAL A 190 -10.34 -27.55 5.33
C VAL A 190 -11.82 -27.37 5.76
N PRO A 191 -12.74 -26.95 4.88
CA PRO A 191 -14.12 -26.65 5.28
C PRO A 191 -14.79 -27.80 6.04
N GLY A 192 -15.23 -27.52 7.28
CA GLY A 192 -15.84 -28.51 8.17
C GLY A 192 -14.84 -29.32 9.02
N CYS A 193 -13.54 -29.01 8.94
CA CYS A 193 -12.48 -29.63 9.74
C CYS A 193 -11.87 -28.62 10.74
N LEU A 194 -11.14 -29.16 11.72
CA LEU A 194 -10.28 -28.37 12.59
C LEU A 194 -9.06 -27.82 11.81
N PRO A 195 -8.32 -26.86 12.37
CA PRO A 195 -7.10 -26.34 11.76
C PRO A 195 -6.10 -27.44 11.37
N SER A 196 -5.42 -27.26 10.23
CA SER A 196 -4.52 -28.25 9.63
C SER A 196 -3.27 -28.56 10.47
N PHE A 197 -2.83 -27.62 11.32
CA PHE A 197 -1.73 -27.77 12.27
C PHE A 197 -1.91 -26.78 13.42
N ASP A 198 -1.10 -26.94 14.48
CA ASP A 198 -1.06 -25.98 15.59
C ASP A 198 0.07 -24.97 15.41
N LEU A 199 -0.28 -23.69 15.51
CA LEU A 199 0.64 -22.54 15.53
C LEU A 199 0.06 -21.49 16.51
N PRO A 200 0.63 -21.37 17.71
CA PRO A 200 0.11 -20.47 18.73
C PRO A 200 0.11 -18.99 18.30
N PRO A 201 -0.81 -18.17 18.81
CA PRO A 201 -0.80 -16.72 18.56
C PRO A 201 0.55 -16.09 18.93
N GLY A 202 1.07 -15.27 18.03
CA GLY A 202 2.38 -14.63 18.18
C GLY A 202 3.57 -15.48 17.71
N ASP A 203 3.32 -16.69 17.21
CA ASP A 203 4.31 -17.49 16.48
C ASP A 203 4.12 -17.32 14.96
N MET A 204 5.20 -17.56 14.23
CA MET A 204 5.21 -17.68 12.78
C MET A 204 6.00 -18.90 12.35
N GLU A 205 5.68 -19.45 11.19
CA GLU A 205 6.37 -20.58 10.58
C GLU A 205 6.87 -20.24 9.18
N LEU A 206 8.19 -20.29 8.99
CA LEU A 206 8.87 -20.03 7.73
C LEU A 206 8.90 -21.30 6.87
N GLY A 207 8.66 -21.14 5.57
CA GLY A 207 8.74 -22.20 4.58
C GLY A 207 7.55 -23.16 4.59
N LEU A 208 6.40 -22.75 5.13
CA LEU A 208 5.20 -23.58 5.17
C LEU A 208 4.60 -23.77 3.76
N GLY A 209 4.08 -24.96 3.47
CA GLY A 209 3.50 -25.29 2.17
C GLY A 209 2.06 -24.83 2.00
N ILE A 210 1.56 -24.74 0.76
CA ILE A 210 0.20 -24.26 0.49
C ILE A 210 -0.91 -25.21 0.95
N HIS A 211 -0.62 -26.44 1.40
CA HIS A 211 -1.61 -27.35 1.98
C HIS A 211 -1.43 -27.53 3.50
N GLY A 212 -0.65 -26.66 4.16
CA GLY A 212 -0.36 -26.78 5.59
C GLY A 212 0.82 -27.69 5.91
N GLU A 213 1.62 -28.08 4.91
CA GLU A 213 2.79 -28.93 5.16
C GLU A 213 3.86 -28.18 5.96
N PRO A 214 4.49 -28.82 6.96
CA PRO A 214 5.47 -28.17 7.83
C PRO A 214 6.55 -27.42 7.08
N GLY A 215 6.92 -26.27 7.63
CA GLY A 215 8.03 -25.47 7.17
C GLY A 215 9.36 -25.90 7.77
N ILE A 216 10.32 -24.98 7.71
CA ILE A 216 11.70 -25.24 8.16
C ILE A 216 11.99 -24.68 9.55
N LYS A 217 11.23 -23.68 10.00
CA LYS A 217 11.51 -22.98 11.25
C LYS A 217 10.28 -22.30 11.82
N ARG A 218 10.03 -22.53 13.10
CA ARG A 218 9.08 -21.76 13.92
C ARG A 218 9.83 -20.72 14.75
N SER A 219 9.24 -19.54 14.92
CA SER A 219 9.79 -18.46 15.74
C SER A 219 8.67 -17.52 16.18
N LYS A 220 8.97 -16.60 17.09
CA LYS A 220 8.06 -15.48 17.36
C LYS A 220 7.92 -14.59 16.13
N VAL A 221 6.75 -13.99 15.96
CA VAL A 221 6.51 -12.96 14.94
C VAL A 221 7.48 -11.82 15.16
N ALA A 222 8.16 -11.41 14.08
CA ALA A 222 9.07 -10.28 14.04
C ALA A 222 8.48 -9.14 13.20
N SER A 223 9.21 -8.02 13.07
CA SER A 223 8.78 -6.95 12.17
C SER A 223 8.76 -7.42 10.71
N ALA A 224 7.90 -6.81 9.87
CA ALA A 224 7.85 -7.14 8.45
C ALA A 224 9.23 -7.01 7.77
N ASP A 225 10.02 -5.99 8.14
CA ASP A 225 11.37 -5.77 7.62
C ASP A 225 12.33 -6.92 7.96
N GLU A 226 12.28 -7.46 9.18
CA GLU A 226 13.10 -8.61 9.57
C GLU A 226 12.64 -9.91 8.89
N VAL A 227 11.32 -10.12 8.79
CA VAL A 227 10.74 -11.31 8.16
C VAL A 227 11.08 -11.35 6.67
N VAL A 228 10.85 -10.25 5.95
CA VAL A 228 11.14 -10.15 4.52
C VAL A 228 12.63 -10.32 4.23
N LYS A 229 13.49 -9.67 5.03
CA LYS A 229 14.94 -9.86 4.92
C LYS A 229 15.32 -11.33 5.11
N THR A 230 14.78 -11.98 6.15
CA THR A 230 15.01 -13.41 6.39
C THR A 230 14.58 -14.25 5.19
N MET A 231 13.42 -13.93 4.60
CA MET A 231 12.90 -14.67 3.46
C MET A 231 13.79 -14.53 2.22
N ILE A 232 14.22 -13.31 1.90
CA ILE A 232 15.07 -13.02 0.74
C ILE A 232 16.47 -13.63 0.96
N ASP A 233 17.09 -13.41 2.12
CA ASP A 233 18.40 -13.96 2.45
C ASP A 233 18.41 -15.50 2.31
N HIS A 234 17.38 -16.17 2.87
CA HIS A 234 17.24 -17.62 2.78
C HIS A 234 17.08 -18.08 1.33
N MET A 235 16.15 -17.46 0.60
CA MET A 235 15.87 -17.80 -0.80
C MET A 235 17.08 -17.60 -1.71
N THR A 236 17.95 -16.62 -1.43
CA THR A 236 19.11 -16.32 -2.27
C THR A 236 20.43 -16.87 -1.75
N ASN A 237 20.43 -17.64 -0.66
CA ASN A 237 21.64 -18.15 -0.02
C ASN A 237 22.37 -19.18 -0.93
N PRO A 238 23.58 -18.89 -1.44
CA PRO A 238 24.29 -19.80 -2.34
C PRO A 238 24.67 -21.16 -1.73
N SER A 239 24.62 -21.29 -0.40
CA SER A 239 24.85 -22.58 0.29
C SER A 239 23.66 -23.54 0.21
N SER A 240 22.46 -23.05 -0.11
CA SER A 240 21.26 -23.87 -0.34
C SER A 240 21.27 -24.40 -1.78
N GLN A 241 20.96 -25.67 -2.01
CA GLN A 241 20.80 -26.22 -3.37
C GLN A 241 19.48 -25.78 -4.03
N SER A 242 18.53 -25.27 -3.25
CA SER A 242 17.24 -24.78 -3.72
C SER A 242 17.23 -23.26 -3.93
N HIS A 243 18.39 -22.58 -3.81
CA HIS A 243 18.46 -21.13 -3.89
C HIS A 243 18.09 -20.58 -5.27
N LEU A 244 17.56 -19.36 -5.26
CA LEU A 244 17.46 -18.51 -6.43
C LEU A 244 18.78 -17.75 -6.61
N PRO A 245 19.53 -17.97 -7.71
CA PRO A 245 20.74 -17.20 -7.97
C PRO A 245 20.38 -15.74 -8.23
N LEU A 246 20.76 -14.84 -7.32
CA LEU A 246 20.49 -13.41 -7.42
C LEU A 246 21.74 -12.62 -7.03
N LYS A 247 22.03 -11.55 -7.78
CA LYS A 247 23.18 -10.68 -7.55
C LYS A 247 22.82 -9.22 -7.76
N SER A 248 23.63 -8.32 -7.22
CA SER A 248 23.52 -6.88 -7.49
C SER A 248 23.56 -6.61 -9.00
N GLY A 249 22.67 -5.72 -9.47
CA GLY A 249 22.46 -5.40 -10.88
C GLY A 249 21.47 -6.32 -11.61
N ASP A 250 21.08 -7.46 -11.03
CA ASP A 250 19.99 -8.26 -11.60
C ASP A 250 18.65 -7.50 -11.48
N SER A 251 17.73 -7.82 -12.38
CA SER A 251 16.37 -7.27 -12.41
C SER A 251 15.36 -8.36 -12.09
N VAL A 252 14.29 -8.04 -11.37
CA VAL A 252 13.27 -9.00 -10.94
C VAL A 252 11.84 -8.49 -11.10
N VAL A 253 10.91 -9.41 -11.33
CA VAL A 253 9.48 -9.26 -11.04
C VAL A 253 9.22 -9.84 -9.65
N VAL A 254 8.60 -9.05 -8.78
CA VAL A 254 8.28 -9.43 -7.39
C VAL A 254 6.79 -9.72 -7.29
N CYS A 255 6.42 -10.85 -6.69
CA CYS A 255 5.05 -11.16 -6.31
C CYS A 255 4.97 -11.34 -4.79
N VAL A 256 4.23 -10.45 -4.14
CA VAL A 256 3.86 -10.52 -2.72
C VAL A 256 2.46 -11.13 -2.65
N ASN A 257 2.41 -12.44 -2.43
CA ASN A 257 1.18 -13.22 -2.47
C ASN A 257 0.62 -13.44 -1.07
N ASN A 258 -0.61 -13.00 -0.85
CA ASN A 258 -1.38 -13.26 0.36
C ASN A 258 -1.86 -14.72 0.36
N LEU A 259 -1.61 -15.45 1.44
CA LEU A 259 -2.03 -16.84 1.58
C LEU A 259 -3.50 -16.97 1.97
N GLY A 260 -4.19 -15.88 2.31
CA GLY A 260 -5.61 -15.90 2.58
C GLY A 260 -6.08 -14.70 3.40
N ALA A 261 -5.65 -14.64 4.66
CA ALA A 261 -6.28 -13.80 5.67
C ALA A 261 -5.54 -12.52 6.07
N LEU A 262 -4.46 -12.12 5.39
CA LEU A 262 -3.82 -10.82 5.67
C LEU A 262 -4.64 -9.66 5.12
N SER A 263 -4.67 -8.54 5.85
CA SER A 263 -5.33 -7.31 5.42
C SER A 263 -4.56 -6.58 4.30
N CYS A 264 -5.25 -5.71 3.56
CA CYS A 264 -4.59 -4.85 2.58
C CYS A 264 -3.52 -3.93 3.19
N LEU A 265 -3.72 -3.52 4.45
CA LEU A 265 -2.74 -2.72 5.20
C LEU A 265 -1.44 -3.51 5.41
N GLU A 266 -1.54 -4.75 5.89
CA GLU A 266 -0.39 -5.62 6.10
C GLU A 266 0.32 -5.95 4.78
N MET A 267 -0.44 -6.23 3.72
CA MET A 267 0.12 -6.46 2.39
C MET A 267 0.91 -5.25 1.87
N ALA A 268 0.45 -4.01 2.14
CA ALA A 268 1.19 -2.81 1.77
C ALA A 268 2.51 -2.68 2.55
N VAL A 269 2.50 -3.02 3.84
CA VAL A 269 3.72 -3.03 4.70
C VAL A 269 4.74 -4.03 4.19
N VAL A 270 4.32 -5.28 3.91
CA VAL A 270 5.22 -6.32 3.38
C VAL A 270 5.73 -5.95 1.98
N THR A 271 4.88 -5.36 1.14
CA THR A 271 5.27 -4.90 -0.21
C THR A 271 6.34 -3.83 -0.16
N ARG A 272 6.16 -2.79 0.69
CA ARG A 272 7.19 -1.77 0.94
C ARG A 272 8.50 -2.44 1.36
N SER A 273 8.42 -3.35 2.32
CA SER A 273 9.58 -4.03 2.87
C SER A 273 10.36 -4.84 1.82
N ALA A 274 9.65 -5.59 0.97
CA ALA A 274 10.27 -6.38 -0.11
C ALA A 274 10.99 -5.50 -1.13
N ILE A 275 10.39 -4.38 -1.53
CA ILE A 275 11.00 -3.44 -2.48
C ILE A 275 12.28 -2.85 -1.87
N LEU A 276 12.20 -2.28 -0.66
CA LEU A 276 13.37 -1.65 -0.02
C LEU A 276 14.50 -2.65 0.25
N CYS A 277 14.16 -3.89 0.65
CA CYS A 277 15.16 -4.93 0.87
C CYS A 277 15.90 -5.28 -0.44
N LEU A 278 15.19 -5.52 -1.54
CA LEU A 278 15.81 -5.82 -2.84
C LEU A 278 16.67 -4.66 -3.34
N GLU A 279 16.19 -3.42 -3.22
CA GLU A 279 16.94 -2.23 -3.62
C GLU A 279 18.22 -2.05 -2.78
N SER A 280 18.19 -2.38 -1.49
CA SER A 280 19.37 -2.35 -0.63
C SER A 280 20.44 -3.39 -1.04
N LEU A 281 20.03 -4.49 -1.70
CA LEU A 281 20.92 -5.48 -2.30
C LEU A 281 21.40 -5.07 -3.71
N GLY A 282 20.99 -3.90 -4.20
CA GLY A 282 21.28 -3.41 -5.54
C GLY A 282 20.54 -4.16 -6.65
N VAL A 283 19.44 -4.85 -6.32
CA VAL A 283 18.57 -5.54 -7.27
C VAL A 283 17.50 -4.57 -7.79
N VAL A 284 17.27 -4.57 -9.10
CA VAL A 284 16.28 -3.72 -9.75
C VAL A 284 14.89 -4.36 -9.68
N VAL A 285 13.93 -3.68 -9.07
CA VAL A 285 12.54 -4.11 -9.04
C VAL A 285 11.81 -3.59 -10.27
N ALA A 286 11.70 -4.43 -11.30
CA ALA A 286 11.11 -4.05 -12.58
C ALA A 286 9.58 -4.05 -12.54
N ARG A 287 8.95 -4.99 -11.84
CA ARG A 287 7.49 -5.11 -11.70
C ARG A 287 7.17 -5.63 -10.31
N VAL A 288 6.01 -5.21 -9.78
CA VAL A 288 5.50 -5.69 -8.50
C VAL A 288 4.04 -6.11 -8.68
N MET A 289 3.73 -7.29 -8.14
CA MET A 289 2.37 -7.79 -7.95
C MET A 289 2.15 -7.95 -6.45
N SER A 290 1.02 -7.48 -5.92
CA SER A 290 0.68 -7.62 -4.51
C SER A 290 -0.82 -7.90 -4.38
N GLY A 291 -1.17 -9.01 -3.74
CA GLY A 291 -2.56 -9.47 -3.66
C GLY A 291 -2.72 -10.98 -3.44
N LEU A 292 -3.90 -11.51 -3.76
CA LEU A 292 -4.24 -12.93 -3.67
C LEU A 292 -4.02 -13.58 -5.04
N PHE A 293 -3.05 -14.48 -5.16
CA PHE A 293 -2.73 -15.16 -6.43
C PHE A 293 -2.76 -16.68 -6.32
N MET A 294 -2.18 -17.22 -5.25
CA MET A 294 -2.26 -18.62 -4.89
C MET A 294 -2.41 -18.73 -3.37
N THR A 295 -3.65 -18.90 -2.92
CA THR A 295 -3.98 -18.92 -1.48
C THR A 295 -3.75 -20.29 -0.87
N SER A 296 -3.95 -20.40 0.43
CA SER A 296 -4.15 -21.62 1.20
C SER A 296 -5.37 -21.39 2.09
N LEU A 297 -6.54 -21.32 1.46
CA LEU A 297 -7.82 -20.97 2.10
C LEU A 297 -7.69 -19.67 2.92
N GLU A 298 -7.97 -19.72 4.22
CA GLU A 298 -7.90 -18.61 5.16
C GLU A 298 -6.56 -18.51 5.92
N MET A 299 -5.50 -19.15 5.44
CA MET A 299 -4.18 -19.06 6.07
C MET A 299 -3.74 -17.59 6.18
N ALA A 300 -3.50 -17.11 7.41
CA ALA A 300 -2.89 -15.81 7.61
C ALA A 300 -1.39 -15.95 7.32
N GLY A 301 -0.92 -15.37 6.22
CA GLY A 301 0.48 -15.47 5.83
C GLY A 301 0.74 -14.85 4.47
N VAL A 302 2.02 -14.81 4.10
CA VAL A 302 2.48 -14.24 2.84
C VAL A 302 3.55 -15.13 2.22
N SER A 303 3.57 -15.23 0.89
CA SER A 303 4.71 -15.76 0.16
C SER A 303 5.31 -14.71 -0.75
N LEU A 304 6.64 -14.63 -0.75
CA LEU A 304 7.40 -13.84 -1.70
C LEU A 304 7.87 -14.74 -2.83
N THR A 305 7.52 -14.38 -4.07
CA THR A 305 8.08 -14.99 -5.27
C THR A 305 8.88 -13.96 -6.03
N LEU A 306 10.12 -14.30 -6.39
CA LEU A 306 10.97 -13.51 -7.27
C LEU A 306 11.16 -14.28 -8.58
N MET A 307 10.98 -13.58 -9.70
CA MET A 307 11.34 -14.06 -11.03
C MET A 307 12.38 -13.12 -11.63
N ARG A 308 13.56 -13.66 -11.98
CA ARG A 308 14.59 -12.90 -12.71
C ARG A 308 14.02 -12.41 -14.03
N ALA A 309 14.28 -11.14 -14.31
CA ALA A 309 13.70 -10.40 -15.40
C ALA A 309 14.78 -9.97 -16.39
N ASP A 310 14.48 -10.16 -17.65
CA ASP A 310 15.16 -9.63 -18.81
C ASP A 310 14.13 -8.98 -19.74
N LYS A 311 14.58 -8.43 -20.87
CA LYS A 311 13.67 -7.76 -21.82
C LYS A 311 12.55 -8.69 -22.33
N GLU A 312 12.84 -9.98 -22.47
CA GLU A 312 11.92 -10.94 -23.06
C GLU A 312 10.86 -11.40 -22.05
N THR A 313 11.27 -11.74 -20.84
CA THR A 313 10.36 -12.09 -19.73
C THR A 313 9.45 -10.92 -19.36
N LEU A 314 9.95 -9.68 -19.35
CA LEU A 314 9.12 -8.50 -19.14
C LEU A 314 8.10 -8.29 -20.27
N ARG A 315 8.50 -8.51 -21.53
CA ARG A 315 7.59 -8.45 -22.69
C ARG A 315 6.43 -9.45 -22.55
N LEU A 316 6.73 -10.67 -22.11
CA LEU A 316 5.73 -11.72 -21.91
C LEU A 316 4.83 -11.45 -20.69
N ILE A 317 5.38 -10.91 -19.60
CA ILE A 317 4.60 -10.48 -18.43
C ILE A 317 3.63 -9.34 -18.76
N ASP A 318 4.10 -8.36 -19.54
CA ASP A 318 3.33 -7.17 -19.93
C ASP A 318 2.32 -7.46 -21.05
N ALA A 319 2.39 -8.64 -21.68
CA ALA A 319 1.42 -9.05 -22.70
C ALA A 319 -0.01 -8.99 -22.15
N LYS A 320 -1.00 -8.68 -22.98
CA LYS A 320 -2.40 -8.60 -22.52
C LYS A 320 -2.95 -9.99 -22.18
N THR A 321 -3.92 -10.05 -21.27
CA THR A 321 -4.70 -11.26 -20.98
C THR A 321 -6.14 -10.89 -20.63
N THR A 322 -7.06 -11.81 -20.86
CA THR A 322 -8.48 -11.70 -20.44
C THR A 322 -8.77 -12.49 -19.16
N ALA A 323 -7.76 -13.14 -18.59
CA ALA A 323 -7.90 -13.89 -17.35
C ALA A 323 -8.37 -12.98 -16.19
N PRO A 324 -9.50 -13.29 -15.52
CA PRO A 324 -10.15 -12.37 -14.58
C PRO A 324 -9.32 -12.09 -13.32
N ALA A 325 -8.45 -13.00 -12.91
CA ALA A 325 -7.61 -12.84 -11.72
C ALA A 325 -6.20 -12.32 -12.00
N TRP A 326 -5.86 -12.02 -13.27
CA TRP A 326 -4.59 -11.35 -13.57
C TRP A 326 -4.70 -9.86 -13.23
N PRO A 327 -3.84 -9.31 -12.34
CA PRO A 327 -3.93 -7.92 -11.95
C PRO A 327 -3.55 -6.98 -13.10
N ASN A 328 -4.09 -5.77 -13.07
CA ASN A 328 -3.65 -4.68 -13.94
C ASN A 328 -2.28 -4.16 -13.47
N LEU A 329 -1.20 -4.79 -13.92
CA LEU A 329 0.16 -4.45 -13.54
C LEU A 329 0.63 -3.15 -14.22
N SER A 330 1.38 -2.34 -13.46
CA SER A 330 2.17 -1.24 -14.01
C SER A 330 3.32 -1.80 -14.86
N SER A 331 3.48 -1.32 -16.08
CA SER A 331 4.60 -1.65 -16.97
C SER A 331 5.84 -0.76 -16.76
N VAL A 332 5.90 -0.03 -15.65
CA VAL A 332 7.00 0.89 -15.31
C VAL A 332 7.89 0.27 -14.24
N CYS A 333 9.21 0.42 -14.41
CA CYS A 333 10.20 0.05 -13.39
C CYS A 333 9.98 0.85 -12.11
N LEU A 334 10.02 0.19 -10.95
CA LEU A 334 9.83 0.86 -9.65
C LEU A 334 11.14 1.43 -9.13
N SER A 335 12.24 0.72 -9.29
CA SER A 335 13.55 1.21 -8.84
C SER A 335 14.00 2.43 -9.62
N GLY A 336 14.55 3.42 -8.89
CA GLY A 336 15.03 4.69 -9.45
C GLY A 336 13.92 5.72 -9.74
N ARG A 337 12.65 5.41 -9.47
CA ARG A 337 11.52 6.33 -9.66
C ARG A 337 11.34 7.23 -8.43
N SER A 338 11.17 8.54 -8.65
CA SER A 338 10.64 9.41 -7.58
C SER A 338 9.14 9.14 -7.37
N TYR A 339 8.79 8.83 -6.13
CA TYR A 339 7.40 8.64 -5.68
C TYR A 339 7.01 9.63 -4.59
N ILE A 340 7.93 10.52 -4.19
CA ILE A 340 7.69 11.63 -3.27
C ILE A 340 7.51 12.87 -4.13
N THR A 341 6.38 13.55 -3.94
CA THR A 341 6.11 14.85 -4.58
C THR A 341 6.32 15.94 -3.54
N GLU A 342 7.30 16.79 -3.76
CA GLU A 342 7.55 17.96 -2.92
C GLU A 342 6.50 19.05 -3.19
N PRO A 343 6.01 19.77 -2.17
CA PRO A 343 5.13 20.90 -2.37
C PRO A 343 5.84 22.06 -3.07
N LEU A 344 5.10 22.79 -3.91
CA LEU A 344 5.61 23.97 -4.63
C LEU A 344 6.08 25.03 -3.62
N THR A 345 7.37 25.37 -3.65
CA THR A 345 7.93 26.45 -2.82
C THR A 345 7.86 27.78 -3.57
N THR A 346 7.25 28.79 -2.94
CA THR A 346 7.15 30.16 -3.47
C THR A 346 8.28 31.07 -2.95
N SER A 347 8.61 32.08 -3.75
CA SER A 347 9.62 33.12 -3.58
C SER A 347 9.81 33.69 -2.16
N LYS A 348 11.07 34.06 -1.83
CA LYS A 348 11.55 34.56 -0.53
C LYS A 348 11.11 36.00 -0.25
N ARG A 349 10.64 36.30 0.97
CA ARG A 349 10.62 37.67 1.54
C ARG A 349 11.27 37.69 2.94
N PRO A 350 12.53 38.17 3.08
CA PRO A 350 13.28 38.16 4.35
C PRO A 350 12.63 38.92 5.51
N VAL A 351 11.74 39.89 5.22
CA VAL A 351 11.07 40.72 6.22
C VAL A 351 10.04 39.92 7.03
N MET A 352 9.31 39.01 6.39
CA MET A 352 8.28 38.20 7.07
C MET A 352 8.92 37.20 8.04
N HIS A 353 10.08 36.65 7.68
CA HIS A 353 10.84 35.76 8.55
C HIS A 353 11.22 36.47 9.86
N LYS A 354 11.84 37.65 9.78
CA LYS A 354 12.23 38.43 10.96
C LYS A 354 11.03 38.82 11.83
N ALA A 355 9.90 39.14 11.20
CA ALA A 355 8.66 39.45 11.91
C ALA A 355 8.15 38.25 12.72
N LEU A 356 8.15 37.04 12.14
CA LEU A 356 7.73 35.82 12.84
C LEU A 356 8.66 35.47 14.00
N GLU A 357 9.97 35.57 13.82
CA GLU A 357 10.94 35.34 14.90
C GLU A 357 10.69 36.27 16.09
N LYS A 358 10.50 37.57 15.81
CA LYS A 358 10.24 38.59 16.84
C LYS A 358 8.88 38.39 17.53
N ILE A 359 7.83 38.02 16.79
CA ILE A 359 6.53 37.67 17.38
C ILE A 359 6.70 36.49 18.35
N CYS A 360 7.36 35.42 17.91
CA CYS A 360 7.53 34.21 18.70
C CYS A 360 8.32 34.48 19.98
N SER A 361 9.45 35.19 19.89
CA SER A 361 10.23 35.53 21.09
C SER A 361 9.45 36.38 22.07
N THR A 362 8.72 37.39 21.58
CA THR A 362 7.94 38.29 22.44
C THR A 362 6.78 37.56 23.14
N LEU A 363 6.10 36.63 22.45
CA LEU A 363 5.04 35.82 23.06
C LEU A 363 5.57 34.87 24.13
N LEU A 364 6.77 34.31 23.94
CA LEU A 364 7.43 33.48 24.94
C LEU A 364 7.84 34.29 26.17
N GLU A 365 8.36 35.51 25.98
CA GLU A 365 8.68 36.43 27.09
C GLU A 365 7.42 36.83 27.89
N LYS A 366 6.29 36.99 27.19
CA LYS A 366 5.00 37.39 27.80
C LYS A 366 4.20 36.22 28.38
N GLN A 367 4.71 34.99 28.32
CA GLN A 367 3.97 33.78 28.74
C GLN A 367 3.38 33.91 30.15
N GLU A 368 4.19 34.26 31.16
CA GLU A 368 3.69 34.31 32.54
C GLU A 368 2.79 35.51 32.81
N GLU A 369 3.02 36.64 32.15
CA GLU A 369 2.14 37.81 32.23
C GLU A 369 0.74 37.48 31.72
N LEU A 370 0.65 36.80 30.56
CA LEU A 370 -0.61 36.35 29.98
C LEU A 370 -1.30 35.30 30.86
N ASN A 371 -0.57 34.33 31.43
CA ASN A 371 -1.13 33.38 32.39
C ASN A 371 -1.65 34.10 33.64
N SER A 372 -0.94 35.14 34.12
CA SER A 372 -1.33 35.90 35.29
C SER A 372 -2.64 36.67 35.09
N LEU A 373 -2.79 37.31 33.93
CA LEU A 373 -4.05 37.95 33.52
C LEU A 373 -5.19 36.93 33.42
N ASP A 374 -4.91 35.77 32.80
CA ASP A 374 -5.90 34.73 32.58
C ASP A 374 -6.37 34.08 33.89
N ARG A 375 -5.51 33.93 34.90
CA ARG A 375 -5.91 33.39 36.22
C ARG A 375 -7.00 34.20 36.92
N ALA A 376 -7.18 35.48 36.58
CA ALA A 376 -8.22 36.30 37.19
C ALA A 376 -9.63 35.92 36.73
N SER A 377 -9.78 35.32 35.55
CA SER A 377 -11.09 35.07 34.94
C SER A 377 -11.20 33.82 34.05
N GLY A 378 -10.15 33.01 34.02
CA GLY A 378 -9.98 31.81 33.22
C GLY A 378 -9.22 30.72 33.98
N ASP A 379 -8.56 29.83 33.26
CA ASP A 379 -7.76 28.71 33.80
C ASP A 379 -6.26 29.01 33.93
N GLY A 380 -5.82 30.20 33.52
CA GLY A 380 -4.44 30.62 33.73
C GLY A 380 -3.47 30.00 32.74
N ASP A 381 -3.94 29.58 31.57
CA ASP A 381 -3.17 28.88 30.55
C ASP A 381 -3.00 29.66 29.24
N CYS A 382 -3.61 30.84 29.11
CA CYS A 382 -3.58 31.61 27.87
C CYS A 382 -2.15 31.85 27.36
N GLY A 383 -1.22 32.19 28.26
CA GLY A 383 0.19 32.36 27.91
C GLY A 383 0.86 31.05 27.47
N ASN A 384 0.58 29.94 28.16
CA ASN A 384 1.08 28.61 27.77
C ASN A 384 0.59 28.22 26.36
N THR A 385 -0.66 28.52 26.07
CA THR A 385 -1.30 28.24 24.77
C THR A 385 -0.66 29.06 23.64
N HIS A 386 -0.37 30.35 23.87
CA HIS A 386 0.39 31.18 22.91
C HIS A 386 1.86 30.74 22.79
N ALA A 387 2.48 30.28 23.88
CA ALA A 387 3.85 29.76 23.86
C ALA A 387 3.97 28.46 23.04
N GLN A 388 2.96 27.59 23.07
CA GLN A 388 2.90 26.40 22.21
C GLN A 388 2.88 26.78 20.72
N ALA A 389 2.03 27.74 20.34
CA ALA A 389 1.99 28.26 18.98
C ALA A 389 3.33 28.90 18.55
N ALA A 390 3.94 29.71 19.43
CA ALA A 390 5.23 30.35 19.16
C ALA A 390 6.35 29.32 18.92
N LYS A 391 6.43 28.27 19.75
CA LYS A 391 7.42 27.18 19.59
C LYS A 391 7.21 26.42 18.29
N ALA A 392 5.96 26.08 17.96
CA ALA A 392 5.63 25.40 16.71
C ALA A 392 6.04 26.22 15.48
N ILE A 393 5.83 27.54 15.50
CA ILE A 393 6.25 28.44 14.43
C ILE A 393 7.77 28.51 14.34
N GLN A 394 8.50 28.60 15.47
CA GLN A 394 9.97 28.59 15.48
C GLN A 394 10.55 27.28 14.95
N GLU A 395 10.01 26.13 15.35
CA GLU A 395 10.39 24.82 14.83
C GLU A 395 10.16 24.74 13.31
N TRP A 396 9.01 25.24 12.85
CA TRP A 396 8.69 25.30 11.42
C TRP A 396 9.68 26.19 10.65
N LEU A 397 10.06 27.36 11.19
CA LEU A 397 11.02 28.29 10.57
C LEU A 397 12.43 27.69 10.38
N HIS A 398 12.85 26.74 11.21
CA HIS A 398 14.15 26.07 11.03
C HIS A 398 14.20 25.14 9.81
N GLY A 399 13.05 24.58 9.42
CA GLY A 399 12.96 23.57 8.35
C GLY A 399 12.29 24.05 7.06
N HIS A 400 11.73 25.26 7.04
CA HIS A 400 10.86 25.72 5.95
C HIS A 400 11.17 27.14 5.51
N VAL A 401 10.80 27.44 4.26
CA VAL A 401 10.93 28.78 3.68
C VAL A 401 9.63 29.55 3.90
N VAL A 402 9.73 30.76 4.45
CA VAL A 402 8.59 31.67 4.63
C VAL A 402 8.01 32.08 3.27
N PRO A 403 6.71 31.80 3.00
CA PRO A 403 6.07 32.21 1.74
C PRO A 403 6.14 33.73 1.53
N GLY A 404 6.50 34.15 0.30
CA GLY A 404 6.49 35.55 -0.08
C GLY A 404 5.09 36.16 -0.25
N CYS A 405 4.06 35.32 -0.38
CA CYS A 405 2.66 35.72 -0.42
C CYS A 405 2.07 35.72 1.00
N PRO A 406 1.58 36.86 1.52
CA PRO A 406 1.02 36.94 2.87
C PRO A 406 -0.12 35.95 3.13
N GLY A 407 -1.02 35.74 2.17
CA GLY A 407 -2.14 34.80 2.34
C GLY A 407 -1.69 33.36 2.47
N GLN A 408 -0.66 32.95 1.71
CA GLN A 408 -0.07 31.61 1.87
C GLN A 408 0.60 31.47 3.23
N LEU A 409 1.32 32.49 3.71
CA LEU A 409 1.88 32.48 5.05
C LEU A 409 0.79 32.37 6.12
N LEU A 410 -0.31 33.12 6.00
CA LEU A 410 -1.43 33.03 6.93
C LEU A 410 -2.06 31.63 6.96
N LEU A 411 -2.17 30.94 5.81
CA LEU A 411 -2.65 29.55 5.77
C LEU A 411 -1.71 28.57 6.48
N VAL A 412 -0.40 28.73 6.29
CA VAL A 412 0.61 27.91 7.00
C VAL A 412 0.47 28.11 8.52
N LEU A 413 0.42 29.37 8.97
CA LEU A 413 0.26 29.71 10.38
C LEU A 413 -1.08 29.19 10.92
N ALA A 414 -2.15 29.25 10.14
CA ALA A 414 -3.46 28.71 10.52
C ALA A 414 -3.40 27.21 10.82
N GLY A 415 -2.67 26.44 9.99
CA GLY A 415 -2.46 25.01 10.18
C GLY A 415 -1.61 24.71 11.42
N LEU A 416 -0.49 25.42 11.61
CA LEU A 416 0.37 25.26 12.79
C LEU A 416 -0.39 25.54 14.09
N VAL A 417 -1.15 26.63 14.12
CA VAL A 417 -1.96 27.00 15.28
C VAL A 417 -3.11 26.02 15.50
N GLN A 418 -3.77 25.55 14.44
CA GLN A 418 -4.82 24.52 14.55
C GLN A 418 -4.33 23.23 15.20
N GLU A 419 -3.10 22.82 14.88
CA GLU A 419 -2.55 21.54 15.31
C GLU A 419 -1.85 21.61 16.67
N LYS A 420 -1.24 22.76 17.00
CA LYS A 420 -0.35 22.92 18.17
C LYS A 420 -0.90 23.83 19.26
N MET A 421 -1.91 24.66 18.97
CA MET A 421 -2.55 25.53 19.97
C MET A 421 -3.88 24.89 20.41
N GLY A 422 -3.97 24.53 21.69
CA GLY A 422 -5.17 23.90 22.24
C GLY A 422 -6.35 24.86 22.45
N GLY A 423 -7.51 24.27 22.80
CA GLY A 423 -8.68 24.99 23.29
C GLY A 423 -9.37 25.89 22.27
N SER A 424 -10.20 26.82 22.76
CA SER A 424 -10.91 27.79 21.92
C SER A 424 -9.95 28.75 21.21
N SER A 425 -8.78 29.01 21.78
CA SER A 425 -7.79 29.91 21.19
C SER A 425 -7.23 29.37 19.88
N GLY A 426 -6.84 28.09 19.81
CA GLY A 426 -6.39 27.47 18.57
C GLY A 426 -7.45 27.51 17.46
N ALA A 427 -8.71 27.22 17.80
CA ALA A 427 -9.82 27.30 16.85
C ALA A 427 -10.07 28.74 16.35
N LEU A 428 -10.04 29.74 17.25
CA LEU A 428 -10.26 31.15 16.92
C LEU A 428 -9.14 31.71 16.06
N TYR A 429 -7.87 31.47 16.43
CA TYR A 429 -6.72 31.93 15.65
C TYR A 429 -6.63 31.21 14.30
N SER A 430 -6.87 29.90 14.24
CA SER A 430 -6.90 29.18 12.97
C SER A 430 -7.98 29.73 12.03
N LEU A 431 -9.23 29.88 12.52
CA LEU A 431 -10.32 30.45 11.75
C LEU A 431 -10.01 31.86 11.25
N PHE A 432 -9.43 32.69 12.12
CA PHE A 432 -8.99 34.04 11.80
C PHE A 432 -7.94 34.07 10.68
N LEU A 433 -6.86 33.32 10.84
CA LEU A 433 -5.75 33.28 9.89
C LEU A 433 -6.22 32.73 8.54
N THR A 434 -7.05 31.68 8.53
CA THR A 434 -7.66 31.14 7.31
C THR A 434 -8.58 32.14 6.61
N ALA A 435 -9.44 32.85 7.35
CA ALA A 435 -10.32 33.86 6.78
C ALA A 435 -9.52 35.05 6.22
N ALA A 436 -8.51 35.53 6.95
CA ALA A 436 -7.65 36.62 6.51
C ALA A 436 -6.84 36.27 5.25
N ALA A 437 -6.39 35.02 5.13
CA ALA A 437 -5.60 34.56 3.99
C ALA A 437 -6.27 34.79 2.63
N GLY A 438 -7.60 34.61 2.55
CA GLY A 438 -8.36 34.84 1.31
C GLY A 438 -8.41 36.29 0.85
N HIS A 439 -8.11 37.24 1.74
CA HIS A 439 -8.13 38.67 1.45
C HIS A 439 -6.79 39.25 1.03
N VAL A 440 -5.66 38.60 1.40
CA VAL A 440 -4.30 39.09 1.10
C VAL A 440 -3.54 38.12 0.20
N THR A 441 -3.52 38.37 -1.11
CA THR A 441 -2.86 37.49 -2.10
C THR A 441 -1.65 38.15 -2.74
N GLU A 442 -0.90 37.43 -3.59
CA GLU A 442 0.34 37.90 -4.21
C GLU A 442 0.17 39.18 -5.05
N GLY A 443 -1.04 39.43 -5.58
CA GLY A 443 -1.40 40.65 -6.30
C GLY A 443 -2.30 41.63 -5.53
N ARG A 444 -2.61 41.34 -4.26
CA ARG A 444 -3.53 42.15 -3.43
C ARG A 444 -3.07 42.11 -1.97
N SER A 445 -2.14 42.98 -1.62
CA SER A 445 -1.57 43.05 -0.26
C SER A 445 -1.46 44.49 0.27
N ASP A 446 -2.29 45.40 -0.23
CA ASP A 446 -2.34 46.77 0.23
C ASP A 446 -3.03 46.89 1.60
N ALA A 447 -3.01 48.10 2.18
CA ALA A 447 -3.63 48.35 3.48
C ALA A 447 -5.12 47.95 3.50
N VAL A 448 -5.84 48.15 2.40
CA VAL A 448 -7.27 47.81 2.27
C VAL A 448 -7.49 46.30 2.31
N ALA A 449 -6.65 45.52 1.63
CA ALA A 449 -6.69 44.06 1.64
C ALA A 449 -6.46 43.48 3.05
N TRP A 450 -5.43 43.96 3.73
CA TRP A 450 -5.15 43.61 5.13
C TRP A 450 -6.29 44.02 6.05
N ALA A 451 -6.84 45.22 5.84
CA ALA A 451 -7.93 45.69 6.66
C ALA A 451 -9.21 44.85 6.45
N ASN A 452 -9.56 44.47 5.23
CA ASN A 452 -10.69 43.56 4.97
C ASN A 452 -10.50 42.17 5.61
N GLY A 453 -9.28 41.63 5.59
CA GLY A 453 -8.97 40.34 6.22
C GLY A 453 -9.00 40.39 7.74
N LEU A 454 -8.49 41.46 8.35
CA LEU A 454 -8.40 41.61 9.81
C LEU A 454 -9.71 42.13 10.44
N GLY A 455 -10.43 43.01 9.75
CA GLY A 455 -11.57 43.76 10.29
C GLY A 455 -12.79 42.91 10.64
N ASN A 456 -13.13 41.93 9.80
CA ASN A 456 -14.33 41.12 10.01
C ASN A 456 -14.26 40.23 11.25
N PHE A 457 -13.06 39.89 11.73
CA PHE A 457 -12.87 39.01 12.88
C PHE A 457 -12.77 39.80 14.20
N PHE A 458 -11.94 40.84 14.26
CA PHE A 458 -11.74 41.63 15.49
C PHE A 458 -12.99 42.42 15.92
N ILE A 459 -13.78 42.90 14.96
CA ILE A 459 -15.06 43.56 15.26
C ILE A 459 -16.08 42.56 15.84
N ARG A 460 -16.07 41.31 15.37
CA ARG A 460 -17.04 40.28 15.78
C ARG A 460 -16.68 39.58 17.10
N PHE A 461 -15.40 39.35 17.37
CA PHE A 461 -14.96 38.54 18.52
C PHE A 461 -14.31 39.33 19.66
N PHE A 462 -13.63 40.45 19.38
CA PHE A 462 -12.86 41.20 20.39
C PHE A 462 -13.38 42.63 20.64
N TYR A 463 -14.44 43.08 19.95
CA TYR A 463 -14.98 44.45 20.05
C TYR A 463 -13.94 45.57 19.87
N ILE A 464 -12.83 45.29 19.19
CA ILE A 464 -11.80 46.28 18.87
C ILE A 464 -12.24 47.04 17.63
N THR A 465 -12.44 48.36 17.77
CA THR A 465 -12.80 49.22 16.64
C THR A 465 -11.66 49.26 15.63
N PHE A 466 -12.00 49.04 14.36
CA PHE A 466 -11.10 48.91 13.20
C PHE A 466 -9.96 49.95 13.09
N LEU A 467 -10.20 51.19 13.54
CA LEU A 467 -9.22 52.28 13.54
C LEU A 467 -8.06 52.09 14.55
N LEU A 468 -8.09 51.04 15.37
CA LEU A 468 -7.12 50.76 16.43
C LEU A 468 -5.98 49.79 16.02
N LEU A 469 -6.10 49.09 14.88
CA LEU A 469 -5.18 48.00 14.50
C LEU A 469 -3.87 48.45 13.83
N TRP A 470 -3.74 49.71 13.42
CA TRP A 470 -2.56 50.23 12.72
C TRP A 470 -1.62 51.06 13.60
N SER A 471 -1.90 51.16 14.90
CA SER A 471 -1.00 51.81 15.87
C SER A 471 -0.89 50.92 17.12
N PRO A 472 0.31 50.47 17.52
CA PRO A 472 0.49 49.69 18.73
C PRO A 472 -0.01 50.41 19.99
N GLN A 473 0.03 51.75 20.01
CA GLN A 473 -0.52 52.55 21.10
C GLN A 473 -2.04 52.38 21.19
N LYS A 474 -2.72 52.30 20.05
CA LYS A 474 -4.16 52.05 19.96
C LYS A 474 -4.52 50.60 20.26
N ALA A 475 -3.70 49.63 19.83
CA ALA A 475 -3.89 48.22 20.20
C ALA A 475 -3.71 47.99 21.70
N ALA A 476 -2.70 48.61 22.32
CA ALA A 476 -2.50 48.59 23.76
C ALA A 476 -3.65 49.26 24.52
N SER A 477 -4.12 50.43 24.05
CA SER A 477 -5.29 51.10 24.62
C SER A 477 -6.57 50.25 24.48
N GLY A 478 -6.74 49.56 23.35
CA GLY A 478 -7.86 48.65 23.10
C GLY A 478 -7.82 47.42 23.99
N ALA A 479 -6.63 46.85 24.22
CA ALA A 479 -6.44 45.77 25.19
C ALA A 479 -6.76 46.26 26.62
N GLU A 480 -6.30 47.43 27.02
CA GLU A 480 -6.61 48.00 28.34
C GLU A 480 -8.11 48.24 28.54
N ALA A 481 -8.81 48.71 27.50
CA ALA A 481 -10.25 48.96 27.54
C ALA A 481 -11.09 47.68 27.75
N THR A 482 -10.52 46.49 27.53
CA THR A 482 -11.23 45.22 27.79
C THR A 482 -11.55 44.99 29.26
N ARG A 483 -10.85 45.69 30.17
CA ARG A 483 -11.12 45.68 31.62
C ARG A 483 -12.55 46.06 31.97
N ASP A 484 -13.16 46.92 31.16
CA ASP A 484 -14.50 47.45 31.41
C ASP A 484 -15.56 46.77 30.55
N LEU A 485 -15.19 45.74 29.77
CA LEU A 485 -16.10 45.03 28.88
C LEU A 485 -16.80 43.87 29.58
N LYS A 486 -18.11 43.75 29.33
CA LYS A 486 -18.87 42.57 29.71
C LYS A 486 -18.62 41.44 28.70
N ALA A 487 -17.98 40.35 29.15
CA ALA A 487 -17.77 39.16 28.34
C ALA A 487 -19.10 38.56 27.83
N ARG A 488 -19.17 38.23 26.54
CA ARG A 488 -20.36 37.66 25.87
C ARG A 488 -20.16 36.20 25.42
N ALA A 489 -18.93 35.69 25.50
CA ALA A 489 -18.54 34.34 25.12
C ALA A 489 -17.30 33.92 25.94
N GLY A 490 -16.95 32.63 25.91
CA GLY A 490 -15.81 32.08 26.65
C GLY A 490 -16.06 31.95 28.16
N ARG A 491 -15.05 31.53 28.92
CA ARG A 491 -15.20 31.24 30.36
C ARG A 491 -15.50 32.49 31.20
N ALA A 492 -14.98 33.65 30.80
CA ALA A 492 -15.25 34.93 31.43
C ALA A 492 -16.74 35.33 31.36
N SER A 493 -17.53 34.77 30.44
CA SER A 493 -18.98 35.06 30.35
C SER A 493 -19.80 34.50 31.52
N TYR A 494 -19.24 33.54 32.28
CA TYR A 494 -19.87 32.96 33.47
C TYR A 494 -19.50 33.69 34.77
N ILE A 495 -18.63 34.70 34.71
CA ILE A 495 -18.08 35.40 35.87
C ILE A 495 -18.80 36.74 36.08
N SER A 496 -19.02 37.11 37.34
CA SER A 496 -19.63 38.39 37.69
C SER A 496 -18.76 39.56 37.19
N PRO A 497 -19.32 40.60 36.55
CA PRO A 497 -18.56 41.74 36.03
C PRO A 497 -17.66 42.42 37.07
N ASN A 498 -18.06 42.39 38.35
CA ASN A 498 -17.30 43.00 39.44
C ASN A 498 -15.98 42.27 39.76
N LEU A 499 -15.77 41.07 39.21
CA LEU A 499 -14.54 40.29 39.36
C LEU A 499 -13.62 40.38 38.12
N LEU A 500 -14.09 41.01 37.04
CA LEU A 500 -13.34 41.19 35.79
C LEU A 500 -12.68 42.57 35.76
N SER A 501 -11.64 42.78 36.55
CA SER A 501 -10.97 44.08 36.66
C SER A 501 -9.63 44.17 35.92
N LEU A 502 -9.22 43.11 35.22
CA LEU A 502 -7.95 43.02 34.49
C LEU A 502 -8.19 42.89 32.98
N PRO A 503 -7.22 43.32 32.14
CA PRO A 503 -7.33 43.18 30.69
C PRO A 503 -7.48 41.72 30.25
N ASP A 504 -8.22 41.51 29.16
CA ASP A 504 -8.34 40.22 28.49
C ASP A 504 -6.96 39.75 27.99
N PRO A 505 -6.49 38.56 28.39
CA PRO A 505 -5.17 38.07 28.01
C PRO A 505 -5.04 37.84 26.49
N GLY A 506 -6.14 37.50 25.79
CA GLY A 506 -6.15 37.37 24.34
C GLY A 506 -5.92 38.72 23.63
N ALA A 507 -6.58 39.78 24.08
CA ALA A 507 -6.40 41.13 23.56
C ALA A 507 -4.98 41.67 23.82
N VAL A 508 -4.42 41.40 25.00
CA VAL A 508 -3.03 41.74 25.33
C VAL A 508 -2.04 40.98 24.44
N ALA A 509 -2.29 39.69 24.16
CA ALA A 509 -1.47 38.90 23.25
C ALA A 509 -1.51 39.47 21.81
N VAL A 510 -2.68 39.86 21.31
CA VAL A 510 -2.82 40.50 19.99
C VAL A 510 -2.07 41.84 19.92
N ALA A 511 -2.21 42.68 20.94
CA ALA A 511 -1.47 43.95 21.01
C ALA A 511 0.05 43.72 21.01
N THR A 512 0.51 42.68 21.71
CA THR A 512 1.91 42.25 21.74
C THR A 512 2.41 41.83 20.36
N ILE A 513 1.63 41.02 19.64
CA ILE A 513 1.94 40.58 18.26
C ILE A 513 2.09 41.79 17.32
N LEU A 514 1.13 42.73 17.37
CA LEU A 514 1.17 43.92 16.52
C LEU A 514 2.36 44.83 16.82
N LYS A 515 2.72 44.98 18.10
CA LYS A 515 3.91 45.74 18.52
C LYS A 515 5.19 45.09 17.99
N ALA A 516 5.33 43.76 18.13
CA ALA A 516 6.46 43.01 17.62
C ALA A 516 6.63 43.17 16.10
N ILE A 517 5.53 43.15 15.33
CA ILE A 517 5.55 43.40 13.90
C ILE A 517 6.06 44.83 13.59
N LEU A 518 5.54 45.84 14.30
CA LEU A 518 5.95 47.22 14.04
C LEU A 518 7.43 47.46 14.34
N GLU A 519 7.95 46.92 15.44
CA GLU A 519 9.38 47.04 15.81
C GLU A 519 10.29 46.52 14.68
N VAL A 520 9.90 45.41 14.03
CA VAL A 520 10.66 44.86 12.89
C VAL A 520 10.54 45.75 11.65
N LEU A 521 9.37 46.32 11.39
CA LEU A 521 9.16 47.20 10.23
C LEU A 521 9.85 48.56 10.39
N GLU A 522 9.91 49.11 11.61
CA GLU A 522 10.60 50.37 11.92
C GLU A 522 12.11 50.20 11.90
N GLY A 523 12.65 49.07 12.37
CA GLY A 523 14.07 48.74 12.29
C GLY A 523 14.60 48.44 10.87
N GLN A 524 13.74 48.53 9.84
CA GLN A 524 14.11 48.42 8.42
C GLN A 524 14.06 49.74 7.65
N LYS A 525 13.60 50.83 8.28
CA LYS A 525 13.82 52.20 7.78
C LYS A 525 15.21 52.66 8.15
#